data_AF-A0A257P0U3-F1
#
_entry.id   AF-A0A257P0U3-F1
#
_cell.length_a   1.000
_cell.length_b   1.000
_cell.length_c   1.000
_cell.angle_alpha   90.00
_cell.angle_beta   90.00
_cell.angle_gamma   90.00
#
_symmetry.space_group_name_H-M   'P 1'
#
loop_
_entity.id
_entity.type
_entity.pdbx_description
1 polymer ?
#
loop_
_entity_poly.entity_id
_entity_poly.type
_entity_poly.pdbx_seq_one_letter_code
_entity_poly.pdbx_strand_id
1 'polypeptide(L)' 'MSQSNPSLVEFLERDYAAGFVSPIESDLAPKGLNEDIIRLISAKKNEPEFLLQWRLKAYRHWLTLA' A
#
# COMPACT_ATOMS: atom_id res chain seq x y z
N MET A 1 25.67 0.16 -35.19
CA MET A 1 25.24 1.12 -34.15
C MET A 1 23.84 1.59 -34.53
N SER A 2 22.82 1.08 -33.86
CA SER A 2 21.42 1.37 -34.16
C SER A 2 21.14 2.85 -33.89
N GLN A 3 20.72 3.59 -34.91
CA GLN A 3 20.41 5.02 -34.75
C GLN A 3 19.18 5.16 -33.85
N SER A 4 19.37 5.73 -32.66
CA SER A 4 18.29 6.15 -31.78
C SER A 4 17.54 7.30 -32.44
N ASN A 5 16.32 7.03 -32.90
CA ASN A 5 15.49 8.00 -33.60
C ASN A 5 14.93 8.99 -32.55
N PRO A 6 15.40 10.25 -32.50
CA PRO A 6 15.13 11.16 -31.38
C PRO A 6 13.63 11.47 -31.22
N SER A 7 12.87 11.45 -32.31
CA SER A 7 11.42 11.66 -32.30
C SER A 7 10.63 10.52 -31.63
N LEU A 8 11.17 9.31 -31.63
CA LEU A 8 10.57 8.15 -30.98
C LEU A 8 10.76 8.20 -29.46
N VAL A 9 11.94 8.65 -29.03
CA VAL A 9 12.24 8.85 -27.60
C VAL A 9 11.32 9.92 -27.03
N GLU A 10 11.19 11.05 -27.73
CA GLU A 10 10.29 12.15 -27.33
C GLU A 10 8.82 11.71 -27.26
N PHE A 11 8.38 10.79 -28.14
CA PHE A 11 7.02 10.24 -28.08
C PHE A 11 6.80 9.30 -26.89
N LEU A 12 7.81 8.51 -26.52
CA LEU A 12 7.74 7.56 -25.40
C LEU A 12 7.87 8.24 -24.03
N GLU A 13 8.55 9.39 -23.96
CA GLU A 13 8.69 10.21 -22.75
C GLU A 13 7.44 11.05 -22.44
N ARG A 14 6.44 11.08 -23.34
CA ARG A 14 5.18 11.79 -23.07
C ARG A 14 4.37 11.06 -22.00
N ASP A 15 4.09 11.76 -20.92
CA ASP A 15 3.15 11.31 -19.91
C ASP A 15 1.75 11.09 -20.51
N TYR A 16 1.09 9.99 -20.14
CA TYR A 16 -0.23 9.61 -20.64
C TYR A 16 -1.30 10.58 -20.14
N ALA A 17 -1.58 11.62 -20.94
CA ALA A 17 -2.49 12.72 -20.58
C ALA A 17 -3.95 12.32 -20.38
N ALA A 18 -4.36 11.14 -20.84
CA ALA A 18 -5.73 10.62 -20.67
C ALA A 18 -5.90 9.75 -19.41
N GLY A 19 -4.91 9.73 -18.51
CA GLY A 19 -4.99 9.00 -17.25
C GLY A 19 -5.76 9.77 -16.19
N PHE A 20 -6.67 9.10 -15.48
CA PHE A 20 -7.27 9.63 -14.26
C PHE A 20 -6.33 9.37 -13.09
N VAL A 21 -5.79 10.43 -12.48
CA VAL A 21 -4.99 10.33 -11.24
C VAL A 21 -5.76 11.03 -10.14
N SER A 22 -6.08 10.29 -9.08
CA SER A 22 -6.63 10.86 -7.85
C SER A 22 -5.55 10.78 -6.79
N PRO A 23 -5.00 11.91 -6.31
CA PRO A 23 -4.11 11.88 -5.16
C PRO A 23 -4.93 11.42 -3.95
N ILE A 24 -4.58 10.26 -3.40
CA ILE A 24 -5.17 9.72 -2.17
C ILE A 24 -4.14 9.90 -1.07
N GLU A 25 -4.53 10.52 0.03
CA GLU A 25 -3.70 10.55 1.23
C GLU A 25 -3.46 9.12 1.72
N SER A 26 -2.20 8.73 1.81
CA SER A 26 -1.81 7.40 2.25
C SER A 26 -0.72 7.51 3.31
N ASP A 27 -0.88 6.69 4.34
CA ASP A 27 0.05 6.59 5.45
C ASP A 27 0.73 5.23 5.40
N LEU A 28 2.06 5.23 5.54
CA LEU A 28 2.85 4.00 5.51
C LEU A 28 3.10 3.48 6.92
N ALA A 29 2.86 2.18 7.13
CA ALA A 29 3.30 1.49 8.33
C ALA A 29 4.72 0.90 8.12
N PRO A 30 5.50 0.68 9.20
CA PRO A 30 6.75 -0.05 9.13
C PRO A 30 6.62 -1.40 8.42
N LYS A 31 7.71 -1.87 7.81
CA LYS A 31 7.74 -3.16 7.12
C LYS A 31 7.56 -4.30 8.11
N GLY A 32 6.69 -5.26 7.77
CA GLY A 32 6.40 -6.44 8.57
C GLY A 32 5.01 -6.41 9.21
N LEU A 33 4.55 -7.56 9.70
CA LEU A 33 3.26 -7.71 10.37
C LEU A 33 3.44 -8.38 11.74
N ASN A 34 3.15 -7.63 12.81
CA ASN A 34 3.13 -8.10 14.19
C ASN A 34 1.93 -7.49 14.95
N GLU A 35 1.71 -7.89 16.21
CA GLU A 35 0.60 -7.35 17.01
C GLU A 35 0.70 -5.83 17.24
N ASP A 36 1.92 -5.27 17.33
CA ASP A 36 2.12 -3.82 17.53
C ASP A 36 1.68 -3.00 16.31
N ILE A 37 1.96 -3.49 15.10
CA ILE A 37 1.49 -2.89 13.85
C ILE A 37 -0.04 -2.95 13.76
N ILE A 38 -0.65 -4.06 14.18
CA ILE A 38 -2.12 -4.18 14.22
C ILE A 38 -2.73 -3.16 15.18
N ARG A 39 -2.14 -2.98 16.38
CA ARG A 39 -2.58 -1.97 17.35
C ARG A 39 -2.40 -0.56 16.81
N LEU A 40 -1.28 -0.28 16.15
CA LEU A 40 -1.00 1.01 15.50
C LEU A 40 -2.03 1.34 14.41
N ILE A 41 -2.36 0.39 13.55
CA ILE A 41 -3.39 0.56 12.51
C ILE A 41 -4.75 0.83 13.14
N SER A 42 -5.12 0.07 14.18
CA SER A 42 -6.41 0.21 14.84
C SER A 42 -6.56 1.56 15.55
N ALA A 43 -5.50 2.00 16.24
CA ALA A 43 -5.45 3.31 16.89
C ALA A 43 -5.51 4.46 15.88
N LYS A 44 -4.76 4.39 14.77
CA LYS A 44 -4.80 5.40 13.69
C LYS A 44 -6.19 5.54 13.08
N LYS A 45 -6.94 4.44 12.98
CA LYS A 45 -8.29 4.41 12.40
C LYS A 45 -9.40 4.67 13.43
N ASN A 46 -9.04 4.93 14.69
CA ASN A 46 -9.97 5.13 15.80
C ASN A 46 -11.03 4.03 15.89
N GLU A 47 -10.58 2.77 15.74
CA GLU A 47 -11.46 1.61 15.73
C GLU A 47 -11.94 1.26 17.15
N PRO A 48 -13.17 0.77 17.31
CA PRO A 48 -13.67 0.30 18.61
C PRO A 48 -12.93 -0.97 19.06
N GLU A 49 -12.86 -1.18 20.38
CA GLU A 49 -12.09 -2.25 21.02
C GLU A 49 -12.42 -3.66 20.47
N PHE A 50 -13.69 -3.95 20.19
CA PHE A 50 -14.08 -5.25 19.67
C PHE A 50 -13.42 -5.56 18.31
N LEU A 51 -13.17 -4.52 17.49
CA LEU A 51 -12.60 -4.68 16.16
C LEU A 51 -11.08 -4.88 16.25
N LEU A 52 -10.41 -4.22 17.19
CA LEU A 52 -9.01 -4.52 17.55
C LEU A 52 -8.86 -5.98 17.98
N GLN A 53 -9.71 -6.46 18.89
CA GLN A 53 -9.67 -7.85 19.36
C GLN A 53 -9.91 -8.85 18.23
N TRP A 54 -10.82 -8.52 17.32
CA TRP A 54 -11.08 -9.34 16.13
C TRP A 54 -9.84 -9.43 15.22
N ARG A 55 -9.17 -8.31 14.95
CA ARG A 55 -7.92 -8.28 14.17
C ARG A 55 -6.81 -9.11 14.83
N LEU A 56 -6.63 -8.98 16.15
CA LEU A 56 -5.63 -9.74 16.89
C LEU A 56 -5.94 -11.24 16.87
N LYS A 57 -7.21 -11.63 17.02
CA LYS A 57 -7.63 -13.03 16.90
C LYS A 57 -7.34 -13.60 15.50
N ALA A 58 -7.64 -12.83 14.45
CA ALA A 58 -7.36 -13.24 13.07
C ALA A 58 -5.85 -13.43 12.84
N TYR A 59 -5.02 -12.52 13.33
CA TYR A 59 -3.56 -12.64 13.24
C TYR A 59 -3.03 -13.89 13.94
N ARG A 60 -3.49 -14.14 15.17
CA ARG A 60 -3.11 -15.35 15.93
C ARG A 60 -3.53 -16.63 15.23
N HIS A 61 -4.73 -16.66 14.65
CA HIS A 61 -5.17 -17.80 13.86
C HIS A 61 -4.30 -17.97 12.60
N TRP A 62 -3.98 -16.89 11.90
CA TRP A 62 -3.11 -16.93 10.73
C TRP A 62 -1.73 -17.54 11.04
N LEU A 63 -1.14 -17.24 12.21
CA LEU A 63 0.10 -17.85 12.67
C LEU A 63 0.02 -19.37 12.87
N THR A 64 -1.18 -19.92 13.05
CA THR A 64 -1.40 -21.37 13.22
C THR A 64 -1.66 -22.12 11.91
N LEU A 65 -1.73 -21.42 10.77
CA LEU A 65 -2.02 -22.02 9.45
C LEU A 65 -0.76 -22.58 8.74
N ALA A 66 0.37 -22.64 9.45
CA ALA A 66 1.62 -23.23 8.95
C ALA A 66 1.64 -24.76 9.10
#